data_AF-A0A0D3DN84-F1
#
_entry.id   AF-A0A0D3DN84-F1
#
_cell.length_a   1.000
_cell.length_b   1.000
_cell.length_c   1.000
_cell.angle_alpha   90.00
_cell.angle_beta   90.00
_cell.angle_gamma   90.00
#
_symmetry.space_group_name_H-M   'P 1'
#
loop_
_entity.id
_entity.type
_entity.pdbx_description
1 polymer ?
#
loop_
_entity_poly.entity_id
_entity_poly.type
_entity_poly.pdbx_seq_one_letter_code
_entity_poly.pdbx_strand_id
1 'polypeptide(L)'
;MQASVNVSRLATYGPYLWACSMYSFTSFDVTQCNQNFRLSHSSLLIRFSDATTLAELTEPSSPIPKECFRFRNHSEMLGLANTNTQLPDIIGEITAVKRKFYFA
;
A
#
# COMPACT_ATOMS: atom_id res chain seq x y z
N MET A 1 7.62 -1.07 -3.68
CA MET A 1 8.24 -0.28 -2.58
C MET A 1 7.11 0.53 -1.94
N GLN A 2 7.15 0.77 -0.63
CA GLN A 2 6.12 1.55 0.05
C GLN A 2 6.51 3.04 0.09
N ALA A 3 5.51 3.93 0.11
CA ALA A 3 5.68 5.35 0.41
C ALA A 3 4.79 5.79 1.59
N SER A 4 5.16 6.88 2.26
CA SER A 4 4.39 7.46 3.38
C SER A 4 4.37 8.98 3.32
N VAL A 5 3.21 9.55 3.67
CA VAL A 5 3.00 10.99 3.86
C VAL A 5 2.79 11.24 5.34
N ASN A 6 3.59 12.14 5.94
CA ASN A 6 3.40 12.52 7.33
C ASN A 6 2.07 13.29 7.51
N VAL A 7 1.44 13.17 8.67
CA VAL A 7 0.18 13.87 8.97
C VAL A 7 0.28 15.39 8.77
N SER A 8 1.43 16.00 9.08
CA SER A 8 1.66 17.44 8.87
C SER A 8 1.60 17.87 7.41
N ARG A 9 1.74 16.90 6.48
CA ARG A 9 1.78 17.09 5.03
C ARG A 9 0.55 16.50 4.33
N LEU A 10 -0.36 15.88 5.09
CA LEU A 10 -1.50 15.17 4.53
C LEU A 10 -2.43 16.11 3.77
N ALA A 11 -2.65 17.32 4.27
CA ALA A 11 -3.46 18.33 3.56
C ALA A 11 -2.85 18.72 2.22
N THR A 12 -1.52 18.70 2.09
CA THR A 12 -0.80 19.07 0.87
C THR A 12 -0.85 17.99 -0.20
N TYR A 13 -0.69 16.72 0.17
CA TYR A 13 -0.58 15.63 -0.82
C TYR A 13 -1.81 14.72 -0.91
N GLY A 14 -2.54 14.55 0.20
CA GLY A 14 -3.66 13.61 0.32
C GLY A 14 -4.75 13.79 -0.74
N PRO A 15 -5.24 15.02 -0.99
CA PRO A 15 -6.28 15.25 -2.01
C PRO A 15 -5.86 14.90 -3.45
N TYR A 16 -4.57 14.76 -3.71
CA TYR A 16 -4.02 14.51 -5.04
C TYR A 16 -3.58 13.07 -5.26
N LEU A 17 -3.71 12.20 -4.26
CA LEU A 17 -3.31 10.79 -4.31
C LEU A 17 -4.54 9.89 -4.42
N TRP A 18 -4.81 9.43 -5.64
CA TRP A 18 -5.91 8.51 -5.94
C TRP A 18 -5.39 7.10 -6.15
N ALA A 19 -6.16 6.13 -5.66
CA ALA A 19 -5.88 4.72 -5.96
C ALA A 19 -5.98 4.48 -7.47
N CYS A 20 -5.14 3.59 -7.99
CA CYS A 20 -5.06 3.24 -9.42
C CYS A 20 -4.61 4.38 -10.37
N SER A 21 -4.14 5.52 -9.85
CA SER A 21 -3.48 6.56 -10.65
C SER A 21 -1.96 6.38 -10.72
N MET A 22 -1.35 6.90 -11.78
CA MET A 22 0.10 6.95 -11.94
C MET A 22 0.65 8.33 -11.58
N TYR A 23 1.81 8.34 -10.90
CA TYR A 23 2.45 9.58 -10.49
C TYR A 23 3.95 9.54 -10.77
N SER A 24 4.49 10.68 -11.19
CA SER A 24 5.91 11.00 -11.08
C SER A 24 6.13 11.83 -9.83
N PHE A 25 7.16 11.50 -9.06
CA PHE A 25 7.53 12.27 -7.89
C PHE A 25 9.05 12.28 -7.69
N THR A 26 9.58 13.40 -7.19
CA THR A 26 11.02 13.63 -6.98
C THR A 26 11.28 14.30 -5.64
N SER A 27 12.56 14.39 -5.23
CA SER A 27 12.98 15.09 -4.01
C SER A 27 12.34 14.54 -2.73
N PHE A 28 12.20 13.22 -2.67
CA PHE A 28 11.72 12.50 -1.50
C PHE A 28 12.87 11.94 -0.66
N ASP A 29 12.59 11.66 0.61
CA ASP A 29 13.53 10.99 1.50
C ASP A 29 13.36 9.47 1.43
N VAL A 30 14.43 8.73 1.76
CA VAL A 30 14.42 7.26 1.85
C VAL A 30 14.78 6.82 3.26
N THR A 31 13.98 5.94 3.85
CA THR A 31 14.18 5.43 5.22
C THR A 31 13.93 3.93 5.32
N GLN A 32 14.29 3.30 6.45
CA GLN A 32 14.09 1.85 6.65
C GLN A 32 12.63 1.49 6.95
N CYS A 33 12.15 0.41 6.33
CA CYS A 33 10.83 -0.16 6.58
C CYS A 33 10.76 -0.82 7.96
N ASN A 34 9.59 -0.73 8.59
CA ASN A 34 9.24 -1.60 9.71
C ASN A 34 9.17 -3.04 9.19
N GLN A 35 10.03 -3.92 9.71
CA GLN A 35 10.13 -5.30 9.26
C GLN A 35 9.03 -6.21 9.81
N ASN A 36 8.30 -5.76 10.85
CA ASN A 36 7.23 -6.55 11.46
C ASN A 36 5.97 -6.61 10.58
N PHE A 37 5.75 -5.60 9.73
CA PHE A 37 4.56 -5.49 8.88
C PHE A 37 4.97 -5.15 7.44
N ARG A 38 5.52 -6.14 6.71
CA ARG A 38 6.02 -5.92 5.35
C ARG A 38 4.92 -5.80 4.31
N LEU A 39 4.57 -4.56 3.97
CA LEU A 39 3.70 -4.22 2.84
C LEU A 39 4.36 -4.42 1.47
N SER A 40 5.70 -4.47 1.41
CA SER A 40 6.42 -4.74 0.16
C SER A 40 7.67 -5.60 0.39
N HIS A 41 8.31 -6.07 -0.68
CA HIS A 41 9.57 -6.83 -0.57
C HIS A 41 10.78 -5.93 -0.21
N SER A 42 10.63 -4.62 -0.35
CA SER A 42 11.71 -3.66 -0.09
C SER A 42 11.91 -3.45 1.41
N SER A 43 13.18 -3.41 1.84
CA SER A 43 13.60 -2.99 3.17
C SER A 43 13.60 -1.46 3.34
N LEU A 44 13.34 -0.72 2.27
CA LEU A 44 13.32 0.75 2.23
C LEU A 44 11.91 1.26 1.91
N LEU A 45 11.57 2.40 2.50
CA LEU A 45 10.36 3.16 2.17
C LEU A 45 10.71 4.58 1.76
N ILE A 46 9.84 5.14 0.94
CA ILE A 46 9.86 6.53 0.51
C ILE A 46 9.08 7.37 1.52
N ARG A 47 9.62 8.53 1.90
CA ARG A 47 8.98 9.48 2.81
C ARG A 47 8.88 10.85 2.14
N PHE A 48 7.67 11.38 2.11
CA PHE A 48 7.41 12.72 1.57
C PHE A 48 8.01 13.78 2.50
N SER A 49 8.73 14.71 1.90
CA SER A 49 9.39 15.86 2.52
C SER A 49 8.79 17.18 1.99
N ASP A 50 9.25 18.34 2.46
CA ASP A 50 8.74 19.65 1.98
C ASP A 50 9.17 19.91 0.53
N ALA A 51 10.26 19.27 0.13
CA ALA A 51 10.81 19.39 -1.21
C ALA A 51 10.16 18.42 -2.20
N THR A 52 9.35 17.46 -1.72
CA THR A 52 8.78 16.42 -2.58
C THR A 52 7.82 17.04 -3.60
N THR A 53 8.13 16.85 -4.88
CA THR A 53 7.25 17.23 -5.99
C THR A 53 6.43 16.03 -6.43
N LEU A 54 5.17 16.24 -6.79
CA LEU A 54 4.23 15.20 -7.21
C LEU A 54 3.49 15.69 -8.46
N ALA A 55 3.46 14.86 -9.51
CA ALA A 55 2.74 15.11 -10.74
C ALA A 55 1.99 13.84 -11.18
N GLU A 56 0.69 13.97 -11.44
CA GLU A 56 -0.10 12.88 -12.02
C GLU A 56 0.26 12.66 -13.49
N LEU A 57 0.33 11.41 -13.91
CA LEU A 57 0.61 11.02 -15.29
C LEU A 57 -0.70 10.57 -15.96
N THR A 58 -1.10 11.27 -17.01
CA THR A 58 -2.32 10.97 -17.78
C THR A 58 -2.12 9.88 -18.83
N GLU A 59 -0.87 9.68 -19.27
CA GLU A 59 -0.49 8.63 -20.20
C GLU A 59 0.46 7.64 -19.52
N PRO A 60 0.26 6.33 -19.71
CA PRO A 60 1.14 5.33 -19.12
C PRO A 60 2.52 5.40 -19.76
N SER A 61 3.52 5.88 -19.02
CA SER A 61 4.92 5.95 -19.49
C SER A 61 5.56 4.57 -19.69
N SER A 62 4.93 3.52 -19.17
CA SER A 62 5.27 2.11 -19.35
C SER A 62 4.09 1.25 -18.88
N PRO A 63 3.98 -0.03 -19.28
CA PRO A 63 3.05 -0.93 -18.63
C PRO A 63 3.45 -1.06 -17.16
N ILE A 64 2.62 -0.53 -16.26
CA ILE A 64 2.78 -0.76 -14.82
C ILE A 64 2.84 -2.28 -14.62
N PRO A 65 3.81 -2.82 -13.86
CA PRO A 65 3.80 -4.22 -13.53
C PRO A 65 2.45 -4.60 -12.91
N LYS A 66 1.91 -5.75 -13.34
CA LYS A 66 0.68 -6.32 -12.79
C LYS A 66 0.78 -6.31 -11.26
N GLU A 67 -0.26 -5.83 -10.57
CA GLU A 67 -0.32 -5.75 -9.10
C GLU A 67 0.32 -6.99 -8.46
N CYS A 68 1.31 -6.78 -7.59
CA CYS A 68 2.10 -7.86 -7.00
C CYS A 68 1.35 -8.51 -5.81
N PHE A 69 0.14 -9.01 -6.06
CA PHE A 69 -0.58 -9.80 -5.07
C PHE A 69 0.21 -11.06 -4.73
N ARG A 70 0.27 -11.36 -3.43
CA ARG A 70 0.93 -12.54 -2.88
C ARG A 70 -0.12 -13.56 -2.45
N PHE A 71 -0.95 -13.98 -3.40
CA PHE A 71 -1.95 -15.02 -3.14
C PHE A 71 -1.26 -16.31 -2.68
N ARG A 72 -1.88 -16.95 -1.70
CA ARG A 72 -1.43 -18.22 -1.12
C ARG A 72 -2.58 -19.19 -1.10
N ASN A 73 -2.26 -20.47 -1.24
CA ASN A 73 -3.25 -21.51 -1.05
C ASN A 73 -3.60 -21.69 0.44
N HIS A 74 -4.68 -22.43 0.73
CA HIS A 74 -5.15 -22.64 2.09
C HIS A 74 -4.10 -23.29 3.01
N SER A 75 -3.33 -24.25 2.51
CA SER A 75 -2.29 -24.94 3.30
C SER A 75 -1.15 -23.98 3.69
N GLU A 76 -0.72 -23.15 2.76
CA GLU A 76 0.29 -22.11 3.00
C GLU A 76 -0.18 -21.06 4.01
N MET A 77 -1.46 -20.66 3.94
CA MET A 77 -2.04 -19.74 4.91
C MET A 77 -2.10 -20.33 6.32
N LEU A 78 -2.47 -21.61 6.45
CA LEU A 78 -2.47 -22.30 7.75
C LEU A 78 -1.08 -22.33 8.38
N GLY A 79 -0.02 -22.53 7.59
CA GLY A 79 1.36 -22.51 8.08
C GLY A 79 1.83 -21.14 8.59
N LEU A 80 1.14 -20.05 8.22
CA LEU A 80 1.46 -18.68 8.61
C LEU A 80 0.51 -18.12 9.66
N ALA A 81 -0.60 -18.82 9.90
CA ALA A 81 -1.59 -18.44 10.89
C ALA A 81 -0.91 -18.26 12.26
N ASN A 82 -1.28 -17.18 12.96
CA ASN A 82 -0.75 -16.82 14.28
C ASN A 82 0.74 -16.49 14.36
N THR A 83 1.48 -16.44 13.24
CA THR A 83 2.89 -16.03 13.26
C THR A 83 3.05 -14.51 13.42
N ASN A 84 2.03 -13.71 13.07
CA ASN A 84 2.06 -12.24 13.03
C ASN A 84 3.22 -11.66 12.18
N THR A 85 3.81 -12.46 11.29
CA THR A 85 4.97 -12.05 10.50
C THR A 85 4.60 -11.54 9.11
N GLN A 86 3.36 -11.77 8.66
CA GLN A 86 2.95 -11.55 7.28
C GLN A 86 1.51 -11.01 7.17
N LEU A 87 1.31 -10.16 6.16
CA LEU A 87 0.00 -9.67 5.73
C LEU A 87 -0.36 -10.43 4.44
N PRO A 88 -1.37 -11.33 4.47
CA PRO A 88 -1.75 -12.12 3.29
C PRO A 88 -2.67 -11.31 2.37
N ASP A 89 -2.49 -11.50 1.06
CA ASP A 89 -3.46 -11.06 0.05
C ASP A 89 -4.46 -12.19 -0.21
N ILE A 90 -5.75 -11.90 -0.17
CA ILE A 90 -6.84 -12.87 -0.31
C ILE A 90 -7.73 -12.46 -1.48
N ILE A 91 -8.12 -13.45 -2.29
CA ILE A 91 -9.15 -13.31 -3.31
C ILE A 91 -10.21 -14.39 -3.08
N GLY A 92 -11.48 -14.05 -3.26
CA GLY A 92 -12.59 -14.98 -3.06
C GLY A 92 -13.92 -14.34 -3.44
N GLU A 93 -14.92 -15.20 -3.62
CA GLU A 93 -16.31 -14.77 -3.84
C GLU A 93 -16.93 -14.30 -2.52
N ILE A 94 -17.58 -13.14 -2.55
CA ILE A 94 -18.36 -12.64 -1.42
C ILE A 94 -19.73 -13.32 -1.45
N THR A 95 -19.96 -14.29 -0.57
CA THR A 95 -21.21 -15.06 -0.53
C THR A 95 -22.25 -14.46 0.43
N ALA A 96 -21.81 -13.78 1.49
CA ALA A 96 -22.69 -13.11 2.44
C ALA A 96 -21.94 -11.98 3.18
N VAL A 97 -22.66 -10.91 3.52
CA VAL A 97 -22.13 -9.81 4.35
C VAL A 97 -23.02 -9.66 5.59
N LYS A 98 -22.46 -9.86 6.78
CA LYS A 98 -23.16 -9.58 8.05
C LYS A 98 -23.09 -8.08 8.37
N ARG A 99 -24.24 -7.46 8.64
CA ARG A 99 -24.28 -6.07 9.15
C ARG A 99 -23.96 -6.02 10.63
N LYS A 100 -23.16 -5.05 11.05
CA LYS A 100 -23.09 -4.62 12.45
C LYS A 100 -24.11 -3.49 12.65
N PHE A 101 -25.11 -3.72 13.49
CA PHE A 101 -25.97 -2.64 13.98
C PHE A 101 -25.27 -1.99 15.17
N TYR A 102 -24.95 -0.70 15.05
CA TYR A 102 -24.59 0.13 16.20
C TYR A 102 -25.90 0.76 16.70
N PHE A 103 -26.30 0.46 17.93
CA PHE A 103 -27.33 1.24 18.62
C PHE A 103 -26.68 2.57 19.02
N ALA A 104 -27.31 3.68 18.62
CA ALA A 104 -26.92 5.04 18.98
C ALA A 104 -27.25 5.34 20.44
#